data_AF-A0A1G6E9X9-F1
#
_entry.id   AF-A0A1G6E9X9-F1
#
_cell.length_a   1.000
_cell.length_b   1.000
_cell.length_c   1.000
_cell.angle_alpha   90.00
_cell.angle_beta   90.00
_cell.angle_gamma   90.00
#
_symmetry.space_group_name_H-M   'P 1'
#
loop_
_entity.id
_entity.type
_entity.pdbx_description
1 polymer ?
#
loop_
_entity_poly.entity_id
_entity_poly.type
_entity_poly.pdbx_seq_one_letter_code
_entity_poly.pdbx_strand_id
1 'polypeptide(L)'
;MSEIPGGAMTDRDQMKDLQTPTPRQLLDWRDRILSEVETHMEAGRIAEAEACLHMLGKTTTDETTLAKTDRYLPSLARGRNVVASFDPLRQPTADEVVIIYGNYPHMFTNVVVNNPIQRHVSHFWSFRNDKVESDPRWSGVDRIFVINMEERVDRYDSLLRELASARAPLDRLTRIAACRPESDDKSELGGQIACLQSHIATLRKAQAERHDNVLVLEDDFCFTSDIDQHLTDLAMFFERRYPYWICLVATSKYGAIEPKDDLVSLSFQRVTNTAGYLLSRDGLERLLPVFESALERLKATGDSSTAAVDRCWAVLQPSEKFFVFRRKFGFQVSSFSNIEQNIFRYLD
;
A
#
# COMPACT_ATOMS: atom_id res chain seq x y z
N MET A 1 -17.30 -6.08 72.51
CA MET A 1 -17.59 -5.48 71.19
C MET A 1 -16.26 -5.30 70.48
N SER A 2 -15.91 -6.24 69.62
CA SER A 2 -14.69 -6.23 68.80
C SER A 2 -15.13 -6.48 67.37
N GLU A 3 -15.17 -5.44 66.55
CA GLU A 3 -15.47 -5.55 65.12
C GLU A 3 -14.18 -5.92 64.36
N ILE A 4 -14.31 -6.92 63.50
CA ILE A 4 -13.27 -7.47 62.64
C ILE A 4 -13.23 -6.62 61.36
N PRO A 5 -12.05 -6.21 60.83
CA PRO A 5 -11.98 -5.43 59.61
C PRO A 5 -12.37 -6.26 58.38
N GLY A 6 -13.18 -5.65 57.51
CA GLY A 6 -13.68 -6.24 56.28
C GLY A 6 -12.59 -6.77 55.35
N GLY A 7 -12.80 -7.98 54.87
CA GLY A 7 -11.92 -8.68 53.94
C GLY A 7 -11.83 -8.01 52.57
N ALA A 8 -10.67 -8.17 51.94
CA ALA A 8 -10.38 -7.73 50.58
C ALA A 8 -11.37 -8.35 49.57
N MET A 9 -11.99 -7.50 48.75
CA MET A 9 -12.80 -7.92 47.60
C MET A 9 -11.92 -8.67 46.59
N THR A 10 -12.39 -9.83 46.14
CA THR A 10 -11.73 -10.65 45.12
C THR A 10 -12.26 -10.33 43.72
N ASP A 11 -11.45 -10.61 42.67
CA ASP A 11 -11.74 -10.40 41.23
C ASP A 11 -13.13 -10.85 40.75
N ARG A 12 -13.77 -11.78 41.47
CA ARG A 12 -15.12 -12.27 41.16
C ARG A 12 -16.24 -11.29 41.51
N ASP A 13 -16.03 -10.38 42.48
CA ASP A 13 -17.08 -9.46 42.92
C ASP A 13 -17.15 -8.17 42.08
N GLN A 14 -16.16 -7.90 41.22
CA GLN A 14 -16.23 -6.78 40.26
C GLN A 14 -16.96 -7.12 38.95
N MET A 15 -17.25 -8.40 38.70
CA MET A 15 -17.97 -8.88 37.51
C MET A 15 -19.49 -9.02 37.71
N LYS A 16 -20.03 -8.67 38.89
CA LYS A 16 -21.40 -9.03 39.28
C LYS A 16 -22.52 -8.14 38.73
N ASP A 17 -22.24 -7.10 37.95
CA ASP A 17 -23.30 -6.18 37.52
C ASP A 17 -23.32 -5.85 36.01
N LEU A 18 -22.89 -6.80 35.17
CA LEU A 18 -22.93 -6.64 33.72
C LEU A 18 -23.44 -7.92 33.03
N GLN A 19 -24.73 -8.24 33.21
CA GLN A 19 -25.39 -9.21 32.31
C GLN A 19 -25.47 -8.68 30.87
N THR A 20 -25.33 -7.36 30.65
CA THR A 20 -25.07 -6.76 29.33
C THR A 20 -24.38 -5.38 29.44
N PRO A 21 -23.07 -5.31 29.16
CA PRO A 21 -22.31 -4.14 28.77
C PRO A 21 -23.03 -2.89 28.24
N THR A 22 -23.14 -1.74 28.91
CA THR A 22 -23.36 -0.52 28.10
C THR A 22 -22.05 -0.16 27.37
N PRO A 23 -22.10 0.40 26.14
CA PRO A 23 -20.89 0.83 25.43
C PRO A 23 -20.01 1.76 26.26
N ARG A 24 -20.62 2.66 27.04
CA ARG A 24 -19.90 3.58 27.93
C ARG A 24 -19.14 2.85 29.04
N GLN A 25 -19.76 1.86 29.68
CA GLN A 25 -19.08 1.06 30.72
C GLN A 25 -17.88 0.28 30.15
N LEU A 26 -17.98 -0.22 28.92
CA LEU A 26 -16.84 -0.87 28.24
C LEU A 26 -15.70 0.11 27.96
N LEU A 27 -16.01 1.34 27.55
CA LEU A 27 -15.01 2.40 27.33
C LEU A 27 -14.36 2.84 28.66
N ASP A 28 -15.15 3.06 29.70
CA ASP A 28 -14.64 3.42 31.04
C ASP A 28 -13.71 2.32 31.58
N TRP A 29 -14.05 1.04 31.36
CA TRP A 29 -13.20 -0.07 31.75
C TRP A 29 -11.90 -0.13 30.95
N ARG A 30 -11.98 0.03 29.62
CA ARG A 30 -10.79 0.17 28.76
C ARG A 30 -9.87 1.29 29.24
N ASP A 31 -10.42 2.47 29.52
CA ASP A 31 -9.61 3.63 29.91
C ASP A 31 -8.95 3.44 31.29
N ARG A 32 -9.59 2.73 32.22
CA ARG A 32 -8.94 2.30 33.47
C ARG A 32 -7.76 1.36 33.22
N ILE A 33 -7.95 0.33 32.39
CA ILE A 33 -6.86 -0.59 32.01
C ILE A 33 -5.68 0.20 31.41
N LEU A 34 -5.95 1.13 30.49
CA LEU A 34 -4.90 1.92 29.86
C LEU A 34 -4.16 2.84 30.84
N SER A 35 -4.86 3.38 31.85
CA SER A 35 -4.26 4.18 32.93
C SER A 35 -3.37 3.32 33.85
N GLU A 36 -3.78 2.09 34.15
CA GLU A 36 -2.94 1.13 34.88
C GLU A 36 -1.70 0.75 34.08
N VAL A 37 -1.85 0.44 32.79
CA VAL A 37 -0.72 0.15 31.89
C VAL A 37 0.27 1.31 31.90
N GLU A 38 -0.20 2.55 31.77
CA GLU A 38 0.67 3.74 31.82
C GLU A 38 1.44 3.83 33.14
N THR A 39 0.74 3.63 34.27
CA THR A 39 1.37 3.62 35.61
C THR A 39 2.44 2.54 35.76
N HIS A 40 2.20 1.34 35.22
CA HIS A 40 3.18 0.25 35.23
C HIS A 40 4.36 0.54 34.30
N MET A 41 4.12 1.10 33.11
CA MET A 41 5.15 1.45 32.14
C MET A 41 6.07 2.56 32.66
N GLU A 42 5.52 3.61 33.26
CA GLU A 42 6.29 4.70 33.89
C GLU A 42 7.17 4.20 35.03
N ALA A 43 6.71 3.19 35.76
CA ALA A 43 7.46 2.57 36.84
C ALA A 43 8.45 1.46 36.37
N GLY A 44 8.58 1.23 35.06
CA GLY A 44 9.44 0.16 34.50
C GLY A 44 8.95 -1.27 34.79
N ARG A 45 7.71 -1.43 35.25
CA ARG A 45 7.06 -2.71 35.58
C ARG A 45 6.44 -3.34 34.33
N ILE A 46 7.30 -3.79 33.40
CA ILE A 46 6.88 -4.23 32.06
C ILE A 46 5.98 -5.48 32.12
N ALA A 47 6.28 -6.45 32.99
CA ALA A 47 5.49 -7.69 33.07
C ALA A 47 4.05 -7.43 33.55
N GLU A 48 3.89 -6.51 34.49
CA GLU A 48 2.59 -6.07 35.00
C GLU A 48 1.85 -5.24 33.93
N ALA A 49 2.55 -4.38 33.19
CA ALA A 49 1.97 -3.67 32.05
C ALA A 49 1.47 -4.64 30.96
N GLU A 50 2.25 -5.69 30.63
CA GLU A 50 1.85 -6.76 29.71
C GLU A 50 0.58 -7.46 30.22
N ALA A 51 0.52 -7.80 31.51
CA ALA A 51 -0.66 -8.42 32.12
C ALA A 51 -1.92 -7.53 32.00
N CYS A 52 -1.79 -6.22 32.28
CA CYS A 52 -2.88 -5.27 32.09
C CYS A 52 -3.29 -5.15 30.62
N LEU A 53 -2.33 -5.07 29.68
CA LEU A 53 -2.62 -5.02 28.25
C LEU A 53 -3.40 -6.25 27.77
N HIS A 54 -3.12 -7.44 28.31
CA HIS A 54 -3.90 -8.64 28.01
C HIS A 54 -5.37 -8.56 28.45
N MET A 55 -5.70 -7.71 29.42
CA MET A 55 -7.09 -7.49 29.83
C MET A 55 -7.90 -6.75 28.77
N LEU A 56 -7.27 -6.01 27.85
CA LEU A 56 -7.95 -5.36 26.72
C LEU A 56 -8.63 -6.35 25.78
N GLY A 57 -8.28 -7.65 25.84
CA GLY A 57 -8.98 -8.72 25.11
C GLY A 57 -10.44 -8.90 25.54
N LYS A 58 -10.85 -8.27 26.65
CA LYS A 58 -12.23 -8.28 27.15
C LYS A 58 -12.97 -6.95 26.92
N THR A 59 -12.33 -5.98 26.27
CA THR A 59 -12.89 -4.64 26.03
C THR A 59 -13.02 -4.34 24.54
N THR A 60 -13.73 -3.25 24.21
CA THR A 60 -13.75 -2.71 22.85
C THR A 60 -12.33 -2.34 22.42
N THR A 61 -11.93 -2.80 21.24
CA THR A 61 -10.71 -2.33 20.56
C THR A 61 -11.10 -1.36 19.46
N ASP A 62 -10.62 -0.13 19.55
CA ASP A 62 -10.84 0.95 18.59
C ASP A 62 -9.53 1.69 18.30
N GLU A 63 -9.57 2.67 17.40
CA GLU A 63 -8.39 3.48 17.02
C GLU A 63 -7.72 4.11 18.24
N THR A 64 -8.52 4.60 19.21
CA THR A 64 -8.00 5.22 20.44
C THR A 64 -7.22 4.21 21.28
N THR A 65 -7.73 2.99 21.37
CA THR A 65 -7.07 1.88 22.07
C THR A 65 -5.73 1.59 21.41
N LEU A 66 -5.72 1.39 20.08
CA LEU A 66 -4.51 1.05 19.34
C LEU A 66 -3.46 2.15 19.47
N ALA A 67 -3.82 3.40 19.17
CA ALA A 67 -2.91 4.55 19.26
C ALA A 67 -2.27 4.70 20.66
N LYS A 68 -3.05 4.49 21.74
CA LYS A 68 -2.53 4.56 23.12
C LYS A 68 -1.60 3.40 23.46
N THR A 69 -1.78 2.24 22.85
CA THR A 69 -0.92 1.07 23.09
C THR A 69 0.31 1.05 22.19
N ASP A 70 0.26 1.59 20.97
CA ASP A 70 1.33 1.53 19.98
C ASP A 70 2.65 2.13 20.47
N ARG A 71 2.57 3.21 21.27
CA ARG A 71 3.73 3.86 21.91
C ARG A 71 4.55 2.92 22.80
N TYR A 72 3.97 1.81 23.24
CA TYR A 72 4.62 0.84 24.12
C TYR A 72 5.37 -0.27 23.37
N LEU A 73 5.22 -0.40 22.05
CA LEU A 73 5.90 -1.41 21.27
C LEU A 73 7.43 -1.43 21.51
N PRO A 74 8.16 -0.29 21.54
CA PRO A 74 9.60 -0.31 21.76
C PRO A 74 10.00 -0.94 23.10
N SER A 75 9.23 -0.66 24.17
CA SER A 75 9.46 -1.24 25.50
C SER A 75 9.12 -2.73 25.53
N LEU A 76 8.02 -3.13 24.87
CA LEU A 76 7.57 -4.52 24.80
C LEU A 76 8.48 -5.38 23.92
N ALA A 77 9.07 -4.80 22.88
CA ALA A 77 10.03 -5.51 22.02
C ALA A 77 11.26 -5.97 22.80
N ARG A 78 11.69 -5.26 23.86
CA ARG A 78 12.80 -5.65 24.75
C ARG A 78 14.10 -6.02 23.99
N GLY A 79 14.41 -5.30 22.91
CA GLY A 79 15.60 -5.57 22.09
C GLY A 79 15.45 -6.70 21.06
N ARG A 80 14.25 -7.26 20.90
CA ARG A 80 13.88 -8.13 19.76
C ARG A 80 13.74 -7.31 18.48
N ASN A 81 13.98 -7.94 17.34
CA ASN A 81 13.79 -7.31 16.03
C ASN A 81 12.30 -7.19 15.72
N VAL A 82 11.85 -5.99 15.34
CA VAL A 82 10.50 -5.78 14.82
C VAL A 82 10.49 -6.13 13.34
N VAL A 83 9.77 -7.18 12.98
CA VAL A 83 9.72 -7.72 11.61
C VAL A 83 8.35 -7.46 11.00
N ALA A 84 8.29 -6.67 9.94
CA ALA A 84 7.09 -6.56 9.12
C ALA A 84 6.97 -7.77 8.20
N SER A 85 5.79 -8.38 8.17
CA SER A 85 5.46 -9.47 7.26
C SER A 85 4.09 -9.25 6.63
N PHE A 86 3.88 -9.80 5.44
CA PHE A 86 2.58 -9.83 4.75
C PHE A 86 2.03 -11.25 4.67
N ASP A 87 2.72 -12.24 5.26
CA ASP A 87 2.25 -13.61 5.34
C ASP A 87 1.33 -13.78 6.56
N PRO A 88 0.02 -14.06 6.37
CA PRO A 88 -0.92 -14.26 7.49
C PRO A 88 -0.56 -15.45 8.38
N LEU A 89 0.30 -16.36 7.92
CA LEU A 89 0.72 -17.55 8.66
C LEU A 89 2.06 -17.38 9.40
N ARG A 90 2.72 -16.22 9.28
CA ARG A 90 4.03 -15.98 9.89
C ARG A 90 4.00 -16.14 11.41
N GLN A 91 4.86 -17.02 11.92
CA GLN A 91 5.06 -17.24 13.36
C GLN A 91 6.38 -16.61 13.80
N PRO A 92 6.43 -15.81 14.87
CA PRO A 92 7.65 -15.17 15.36
C PRO A 92 8.66 -16.19 15.90
N THR A 93 9.95 -15.91 15.74
CA THR A 93 11.00 -16.58 16.51
C THR A 93 11.18 -15.93 17.89
N ALA A 94 12.02 -16.52 18.75
CA ALA A 94 12.24 -16.02 20.12
C ALA A 94 12.81 -14.59 20.17
N ASP A 95 13.55 -14.19 19.13
CA ASP A 95 14.23 -12.91 18.98
C ASP A 95 13.43 -11.88 18.15
N GLU A 96 12.17 -12.19 17.84
CA GLU A 96 11.32 -11.35 16.97
C GLU A 96 10.06 -10.85 17.68
N VAL A 97 9.63 -9.66 17.26
CA VAL A 97 8.23 -9.23 17.30
C VAL A 97 7.77 -9.08 15.86
N VAL A 98 6.82 -9.92 15.45
CA VAL A 98 6.29 -9.87 14.07
C VAL A 98 5.06 -8.99 14.02
N ILE A 99 5.02 -8.05 13.09
CA ILE A 99 3.81 -7.32 12.70
C ILE A 99 3.37 -7.85 11.33
N ILE A 100 2.19 -8.46 11.29
CA ILE A 100 1.56 -8.94 10.06
C ILE A 100 0.65 -7.82 9.53
N TYR A 101 1.03 -7.25 8.40
CA TYR A 101 0.25 -6.23 7.69
C TYR A 101 -0.69 -6.86 6.67
N GLY A 102 -1.94 -6.40 6.65
CA GLY A 102 -2.98 -6.90 5.75
C GLY A 102 -4.27 -6.11 5.90
N ASN A 103 -5.41 -6.72 5.57
CA ASN A 103 -6.73 -6.12 5.78
C ASN A 103 -7.36 -6.68 7.06
N TYR A 104 -6.90 -6.20 8.23
CA TYR A 104 -7.38 -6.65 9.53
C TYR A 104 -8.29 -5.60 10.18
N PRO A 105 -9.50 -5.96 10.66
CA PRO A 105 -10.33 -5.06 11.44
C PRO A 105 -9.75 -4.86 12.85
N HIS A 106 -10.22 -3.84 13.55
CA HIS A 106 -9.87 -3.60 14.96
C HIS A 106 -10.32 -4.75 15.86
N MET A 107 -9.34 -5.48 16.37
CA MET A 107 -9.45 -6.68 17.16
C MET A 107 -8.35 -6.68 18.22
N PHE A 108 -8.53 -7.45 19.29
CA PHE A 108 -7.48 -7.57 20.32
C PHE A 108 -6.14 -8.04 19.77
N THR A 109 -6.11 -8.84 18.70
CA THR A 109 -4.87 -9.27 18.00
C THR A 109 -4.05 -8.10 17.45
N ASN A 110 -4.63 -6.90 17.37
CA ASN A 110 -3.92 -5.69 17.05
C ASN A 110 -3.20 -5.10 18.29
N VAL A 111 -3.59 -5.35 19.53
CA VAL A 111 -2.86 -4.73 20.66
C VAL A 111 -1.39 -5.20 20.67
N VAL A 112 -0.44 -4.28 20.85
CA VAL A 112 1.02 -4.54 20.73
C VAL A 112 1.59 -5.56 21.72
N VAL A 113 0.79 -6.02 22.67
CA VAL A 113 1.12 -7.13 23.59
C VAL A 113 1.12 -8.50 22.89
N ASN A 114 0.44 -8.62 21.75
CA ASN A 114 0.40 -9.86 20.97
C ASN A 114 1.69 -10.05 20.17
N ASN A 115 2.00 -11.30 19.82
CA ASN A 115 3.08 -11.63 18.90
C ASN A 115 2.71 -12.94 18.17
N PRO A 116 2.30 -12.90 16.90
CA PRO A 116 2.34 -11.74 16.00
C PRO A 116 1.28 -10.68 16.34
N ILE A 117 1.58 -9.43 15.99
CA ILE A 117 0.67 -8.29 15.99
C ILE A 117 0.02 -8.22 14.60
N GLN A 118 -1.29 -8.18 14.50
CA GLN A 118 -1.96 -7.92 13.21
C GLN A 118 -2.19 -6.43 13.01
N ARG A 119 -1.97 -5.86 11.82
CA ARG A 119 -2.24 -4.44 11.52
C ARG A 119 -2.87 -4.26 10.15
N HIS A 120 -3.83 -3.33 10.07
CA HIS A 120 -4.23 -2.82 8.76
C HIS A 120 -3.00 -2.24 8.04
N VAL A 121 -2.84 -2.52 6.74
CA VAL A 121 -1.65 -2.15 5.96
C VAL A 121 -1.39 -0.63 5.94
N SER A 122 -2.43 0.19 6.07
CA SER A 122 -2.32 1.65 6.19
C SER A 122 -1.43 2.11 7.36
N HIS A 123 -1.26 1.28 8.40
CA HIS A 123 -0.38 1.56 9.54
C HIS A 123 1.06 1.08 9.34
N PHE A 124 1.45 0.64 8.15
CA PHE A 124 2.82 0.16 7.88
C PHE A 124 3.89 1.17 8.34
N TRP A 125 3.70 2.45 8.02
CA TRP A 125 4.62 3.53 8.40
C TRP A 125 4.39 4.08 9.82
N SER A 126 3.35 3.63 10.53
CA SER A 126 3.14 4.01 11.94
C SER A 126 4.11 3.29 12.88
N PHE A 127 4.76 2.23 12.42
CA PHE A 127 5.74 1.47 13.18
C PHE A 127 7.12 1.55 12.55
N ARG A 128 8.14 1.55 13.41
CA ARG A 128 9.51 1.30 12.96
C ARG A 128 9.71 -0.21 12.83
N ASN A 129 9.99 -0.65 11.62
CA ASN A 129 10.31 -2.05 11.30
C ASN A 129 11.83 -2.17 11.11
N ASP A 130 12.47 -3.09 11.83
CA ASP A 130 13.90 -3.38 11.69
C ASP A 130 14.17 -4.25 10.45
N LYS A 131 13.20 -5.06 10.06
CA LYS A 131 13.21 -5.88 8.84
C LYS A 131 11.83 -5.84 8.18
N VAL A 132 11.81 -5.80 6.86
CA VAL A 132 10.58 -5.92 6.06
C VAL A 132 10.70 -7.14 5.17
N GLU A 133 9.81 -8.11 5.38
CA GLU A 133 9.69 -9.30 4.56
C GLU A 133 8.79 -9.01 3.36
N SER A 134 9.16 -9.52 2.20
CA SER A 134 8.38 -9.46 0.96
C SER A 134 8.61 -10.74 0.16
N ASP A 135 7.76 -10.99 -0.83
CA ASP A 135 7.96 -12.14 -1.72
C ASP A 135 9.24 -11.93 -2.57
N PRO A 136 10.18 -12.91 -2.59
CA PRO A 136 11.45 -12.77 -3.30
C PRO A 136 11.29 -12.55 -4.82
N ARG A 137 10.13 -12.87 -5.40
CA ARG A 137 9.82 -12.63 -6.81
C ARG A 137 9.71 -11.14 -7.16
N TRP A 138 9.64 -10.25 -6.16
CA TRP A 138 9.79 -8.80 -6.32
C TRP A 138 11.24 -8.32 -6.46
N SER A 139 12.24 -9.20 -6.35
CA SER A 139 13.66 -8.81 -6.28
C SER A 139 14.15 -7.94 -7.43
N GLY A 140 13.57 -8.08 -8.63
CA GLY A 140 13.89 -7.24 -9.79
C GLY A 140 13.25 -5.86 -9.81
N VAL A 141 12.38 -5.52 -8.84
CA VAL A 141 11.78 -4.18 -8.70
C VAL A 141 12.50 -3.42 -7.58
N ASP A 142 13.20 -2.35 -7.96
CA ASP A 142 14.00 -1.54 -7.03
C ASP A 142 13.12 -0.57 -6.24
N ARG A 143 12.08 -0.03 -6.89
CA ARG A 143 11.20 1.00 -6.34
C ARG A 143 9.80 0.88 -6.93
N ILE A 144 8.80 1.05 -6.07
CA ILE A 144 7.39 1.14 -6.45
C ILE A 144 6.95 2.59 -6.25
N PHE A 145 6.58 3.27 -7.33
CA PHE A 145 5.98 4.59 -7.28
C PHE A 145 4.46 4.49 -7.40
N VAL A 146 3.75 5.16 -6.51
CA VAL A 146 2.29 5.23 -6.51
C VAL A 146 1.86 6.66 -6.72
N ILE A 147 1.21 6.97 -7.83
CA ILE A 147 0.61 8.28 -8.10
C ILE A 147 -0.78 8.31 -7.48
N ASN A 148 -1.00 9.25 -6.57
CA ASN A 148 -2.27 9.35 -5.84
C ASN A 148 -2.55 10.80 -5.40
N MET A 149 -3.81 11.20 -5.47
CA MET A 149 -4.27 12.47 -4.91
C MET A 149 -4.31 12.39 -3.37
N GLU A 150 -3.81 13.40 -2.66
CA GLU A 150 -3.71 13.37 -1.19
C GLU A 150 -5.06 13.11 -0.50
N GLU A 151 -6.13 13.68 -1.04
CA GLU A 151 -7.51 13.55 -0.57
C GLU A 151 -8.14 12.17 -0.87
N ARG A 152 -7.61 11.41 -1.83
CA ARG A 152 -8.08 10.06 -2.19
C ARG A 152 -7.43 9.00 -1.33
N VAL A 153 -7.58 9.15 -0.02
CA VAL A 153 -7.12 8.19 0.99
C VAL A 153 -7.79 6.83 0.83
N ASP A 154 -9.03 6.79 0.31
CA ASP A 154 -9.79 5.58 0.01
C ASP A 154 -9.12 4.71 -1.08
N ARG A 155 -8.61 5.36 -2.13
CA ARG A 155 -7.91 4.67 -3.22
C ARG A 155 -6.52 4.23 -2.82
N TYR A 156 -5.78 5.10 -2.12
CA TYR A 156 -4.47 4.75 -1.60
C TYR A 156 -4.56 3.54 -0.66
N ASP A 157 -5.52 3.52 0.25
CA ASP A 157 -5.79 2.36 1.11
C ASP A 157 -6.08 1.08 0.31
N SER A 158 -6.94 1.18 -0.71
CA SER A 158 -7.27 0.05 -1.57
C SER A 158 -6.04 -0.51 -2.30
N LEU A 159 -5.21 0.36 -2.87
CA LEU A 159 -3.96 -0.06 -3.52
C LEU A 159 -2.96 -0.67 -2.52
N LEU A 160 -2.86 -0.15 -1.31
CA LEU A 160 -2.00 -0.77 -0.29
C LEU A 160 -2.46 -2.19 0.07
N ARG A 161 -3.78 -2.44 0.09
CA ARG A 161 -4.32 -3.79 0.31
C ARG A 161 -3.98 -4.73 -0.85
N GLU A 162 -4.01 -4.25 -2.09
CA GLU A 162 -3.56 -4.99 -3.27
C GLU A 162 -2.06 -5.30 -3.22
N LEU A 163 -1.23 -4.35 -2.80
CA LEU A 163 0.21 -4.58 -2.64
C LEU A 163 0.53 -5.54 -1.49
N ALA A 164 -0.22 -5.47 -0.38
CA ALA A 164 -0.08 -6.41 0.72
C ALA A 164 -0.49 -7.83 0.33
N SER A 165 -1.58 -8.00 -0.44
CA SER A 165 -2.00 -9.32 -0.92
C SER A 165 -0.98 -9.94 -1.87
N ALA A 166 -0.28 -9.11 -2.65
CA ALA A 166 0.86 -9.49 -3.47
C ALA A 166 2.19 -9.57 -2.71
N ARG A 167 2.20 -9.38 -1.39
CA ARG A 167 3.39 -9.40 -0.52
C ARG A 167 4.52 -8.50 -1.05
N ALA A 168 4.15 -7.33 -1.59
CA ALA A 168 5.06 -6.38 -2.17
C ALA A 168 5.98 -5.72 -1.12
N PRO A 169 7.21 -5.31 -1.48
CA PRO A 169 8.13 -4.65 -0.58
C PRO A 169 7.70 -3.19 -0.30
N LEU A 170 6.86 -2.97 0.72
CA LEU A 170 6.37 -1.63 1.06
C LEU A 170 7.47 -0.67 1.57
N ASP A 171 8.60 -1.18 2.03
CA ASP A 171 9.82 -0.40 2.30
C ASP A 171 10.44 0.22 1.03
N ARG A 172 10.11 -0.36 -0.13
CA ARG A 172 10.47 0.17 -1.46
C ARG A 172 9.36 0.99 -2.10
N LEU A 173 8.28 1.31 -1.38
CA LEU A 173 7.19 2.12 -1.90
C LEU A 173 7.48 3.62 -1.73
N THR A 174 7.05 4.43 -2.70
CA THR A 174 7.03 5.88 -2.60
C THR A 174 5.76 6.45 -3.21
N ARG A 175 4.95 7.12 -2.39
CA ARG A 175 3.77 7.86 -2.83
C ARG A 175 4.19 9.17 -3.50
N ILE A 176 3.67 9.43 -4.68
CA ILE A 176 3.80 10.67 -5.44
C ILE A 176 2.47 11.39 -5.36
N ALA A 177 2.50 12.62 -4.83
CA ALA A 177 1.32 13.48 -4.84
C ALA A 177 0.96 13.81 -6.29
N ALA A 178 -0.23 13.40 -6.71
CA ALA A 178 -0.73 13.72 -8.05
C ALA A 178 -0.89 15.24 -8.20
N CYS A 179 -0.43 15.78 -9.33
CA CYS A 179 -0.69 17.16 -9.70
C CYS A 179 -2.20 17.37 -9.88
N ARG A 180 -2.67 18.58 -9.57
CA ARG A 180 -4.04 18.99 -9.81
C ARG A 180 -4.07 20.02 -10.95
N PRO A 181 -5.18 20.11 -11.69
CA PRO A 181 -5.43 21.27 -12.54
C PRO A 181 -5.34 22.57 -11.72
N GLU A 182 -5.09 23.69 -12.40
CA GLU A 182 -5.20 25.01 -11.75
C GLU A 182 -6.61 25.18 -11.17
N SER A 183 -6.74 25.91 -10.05
CA SER A 183 -7.95 25.90 -9.20
C SER A 183 -9.27 26.19 -9.93
N ASP A 184 -9.19 26.92 -11.04
CA ASP A 184 -10.35 27.33 -11.84
C ASP A 184 -10.56 26.48 -13.10
N ASP A 185 -9.58 25.63 -13.47
CA ASP A 185 -9.64 24.77 -14.66
C ASP A 185 -10.14 23.36 -14.33
N LYS A 186 -11.46 23.17 -14.44
CA LYS A 186 -12.11 21.85 -14.31
C LYS A 186 -12.34 21.17 -15.66
N SER A 187 -11.65 21.60 -16.71
CA SER A 187 -11.77 20.98 -18.03
C SER A 187 -11.08 19.61 -18.06
N GLU A 188 -11.53 18.76 -18.97
CA GLU A 188 -10.87 17.49 -19.29
C GLU A 188 -9.39 17.70 -19.65
N LEU A 189 -9.09 18.78 -20.39
CA LEU A 189 -7.73 19.15 -20.78
C LEU A 189 -6.86 19.47 -19.55
N GLY A 190 -7.37 20.25 -18.60
CA GLY A 190 -6.68 20.52 -17.34
C GLY A 190 -6.37 19.25 -16.56
N GLY A 191 -7.33 18.30 -16.51
CA GLY A 191 -7.14 16.98 -15.92
C GLY A 191 -6.03 16.16 -16.60
N GLN A 192 -6.00 16.13 -17.92
CA GLN A 192 -4.97 15.42 -18.70
C GLN A 192 -3.58 16.04 -18.54
N ILE A 193 -3.49 17.37 -18.49
CA ILE A 193 -2.24 18.10 -18.19
C ILE A 193 -1.72 17.70 -16.80
N ALA A 194 -2.59 17.72 -15.78
CA ALA A 194 -2.23 17.36 -14.42
C ALA A 194 -1.81 15.88 -14.30
N CYS A 195 -2.50 14.98 -15.01
CA CYS A 195 -2.12 13.57 -15.08
C CYS A 195 -0.70 13.42 -15.66
N LEU A 196 -0.43 13.99 -16.82
CA LEU A 196 0.89 13.93 -17.46
C LEU A 196 1.99 14.55 -16.58
N GLN A 197 1.71 15.66 -15.89
CA GLN A 197 2.65 16.27 -14.93
C GLN A 197 2.98 15.33 -13.77
N SER A 198 2.01 14.56 -13.26
CA SER A 198 2.21 13.58 -12.19
C SER A 198 3.17 12.46 -12.63
N HIS A 199 3.02 11.98 -13.86
CA HIS A 199 3.94 11.01 -14.44
C HIS A 199 5.34 11.59 -14.64
N ILE A 200 5.47 12.82 -15.17
CA ILE A 200 6.77 13.50 -15.31
C ILE A 200 7.46 13.66 -13.94
N ALA A 201 6.73 14.07 -12.91
CA ALA A 201 7.26 14.18 -11.55
C ALA A 201 7.79 12.83 -11.03
N THR A 202 7.04 11.75 -11.29
CA THR A 202 7.46 10.38 -10.97
C THR A 202 8.75 10.00 -11.70
N LEU A 203 8.82 10.23 -13.02
CA LEU A 203 10.00 9.90 -13.81
C LEU A 203 11.24 10.71 -13.39
N ARG A 204 11.08 12.00 -13.08
CA ARG A 204 12.19 12.83 -12.55
C ARG A 204 12.68 12.33 -11.20
N LYS A 205 11.78 11.88 -10.33
CA LYS A 205 12.17 11.29 -9.04
C LYS A 205 12.91 9.97 -9.23
N ALA A 206 12.41 9.09 -10.08
CA ALA A 206 13.10 7.84 -10.45
C ALA A 206 14.50 8.12 -11.03
N GLN A 207 14.64 9.14 -11.87
CA GLN A 207 15.92 9.57 -12.45
C GLN A 207 16.90 10.04 -11.36
N ALA A 208 16.44 10.87 -10.44
CA ALA A 208 17.25 11.42 -9.36
C ALA A 208 17.74 10.34 -8.39
N GLU A 209 16.90 9.34 -8.12
CA GLU A 209 17.23 8.22 -7.23
C GLU A 209 18.03 7.10 -7.90
N ARG A 210 18.16 7.14 -9.24
CA ARG A 210 18.99 6.21 -10.03
C ARG A 210 18.61 4.74 -9.84
N HIS A 211 17.32 4.43 -9.77
CA HIS A 211 16.84 3.03 -9.79
C HIS A 211 16.98 2.42 -11.20
N ASP A 212 17.24 1.11 -11.29
CA ASP A 212 17.37 0.41 -12.56
C ASP A 212 16.01 -0.02 -13.11
N ASN A 213 15.15 -0.57 -12.26
CA ASN A 213 13.82 -1.04 -12.62
C ASN A 213 12.79 -0.53 -11.62
N VAL A 214 11.84 0.26 -12.12
CA VAL A 214 10.78 0.84 -11.28
C VAL A 214 9.41 0.36 -11.75
N LEU A 215 8.52 0.14 -10.80
CA LEU A 215 7.10 -0.07 -11.05
C LEU A 215 6.37 1.25 -10.77
N VAL A 216 5.65 1.78 -11.75
CA VAL A 216 4.78 2.94 -11.57
C VAL A 216 3.34 2.45 -11.59
N LEU A 217 2.56 2.84 -10.57
CA LEU A 217 1.15 2.52 -10.40
C LEU A 217 0.34 3.80 -10.18
N GLU A 218 -0.89 3.82 -10.68
CA GLU A 218 -1.92 4.77 -10.25
C GLU A 218 -2.73 4.20 -9.07
N ASP A 219 -3.39 5.07 -8.32
CA ASP A 219 -4.14 4.72 -7.12
C ASP A 219 -5.38 3.83 -7.35
N ASP A 220 -5.79 3.66 -8.60
CA ASP A 220 -6.88 2.79 -9.00
C ASP A 220 -6.42 1.52 -9.71
N PHE A 221 -5.13 1.16 -9.62
CA PHE A 221 -4.65 -0.17 -10.01
C PHE A 221 -5.17 -1.27 -9.06
N CYS A 222 -5.55 -2.41 -9.62
CA CYS A 222 -5.93 -3.61 -8.88
C CYS A 222 -5.43 -4.86 -9.59
N PHE A 223 -4.92 -5.83 -8.83
CA PHE A 223 -4.49 -7.10 -9.40
C PHE A 223 -5.69 -7.94 -9.83
N THR A 224 -5.53 -8.75 -10.86
CA THR A 224 -6.46 -9.87 -11.10
C THR A 224 -6.19 -10.96 -10.06
N SER A 225 -7.14 -11.87 -9.86
CA SER A 225 -7.12 -12.82 -8.73
C SER A 225 -5.94 -13.80 -8.70
N ASP A 226 -5.20 -13.96 -9.80
CA ASP A 226 -4.11 -14.92 -9.97
C ASP A 226 -2.74 -14.36 -9.53
N ILE A 227 -2.68 -13.78 -8.32
CA ILE A 227 -1.51 -13.05 -7.80
C ILE A 227 -0.24 -13.91 -7.83
N ASP A 228 -0.31 -15.18 -7.42
CA ASP A 228 0.87 -16.05 -7.37
C ASP A 228 1.49 -16.29 -8.76
N GLN A 229 0.64 -16.45 -9.78
CA GLN A 229 1.11 -16.57 -11.14
C GLN A 229 1.69 -15.24 -11.66
N HIS A 230 1.12 -14.09 -11.30
CA HIS A 230 1.71 -12.79 -11.66
C HIS A 230 3.10 -12.61 -11.05
N LEU A 231 3.29 -13.01 -9.80
CA LEU A 231 4.62 -12.98 -9.17
C LEU A 231 5.59 -13.93 -9.88
N THR A 232 5.14 -15.10 -10.30
CA THR A 232 5.94 -16.04 -11.10
C THR A 232 6.35 -15.43 -12.44
N ASP A 233 5.40 -14.83 -13.16
CA ASP A 233 5.62 -14.15 -14.43
C ASP A 233 6.58 -12.94 -14.26
N LEU A 234 6.46 -12.20 -13.14
CA LEU A 234 7.36 -11.09 -12.79
C LEU A 234 8.80 -11.56 -12.55
N ALA A 235 8.98 -12.63 -11.78
CA ALA A 235 10.31 -13.19 -11.53
C ALA A 235 10.95 -13.70 -12.83
N MET A 236 10.19 -14.43 -13.66
CA MET A 236 10.63 -14.89 -14.97
C MET A 236 11.02 -13.74 -15.89
N PHE A 237 10.31 -12.61 -15.84
CA PHE A 237 10.62 -11.43 -16.64
C PHE A 237 12.04 -10.91 -16.33
N PHE A 238 12.38 -10.78 -15.05
CA PHE A 238 13.71 -10.32 -14.63
C PHE A 238 14.80 -11.38 -14.83
N GLU A 239 14.50 -12.67 -14.65
CA GLU A 239 15.44 -13.76 -14.95
C GLU A 239 15.84 -13.79 -16.43
N ARG A 240 14.89 -13.56 -17.33
CA ARG A 240 15.13 -13.54 -18.79
C ARG A 240 15.90 -12.32 -19.27
N ARG A 241 16.08 -11.30 -18.42
CA ARG A 241 16.87 -10.08 -18.69
C ARG A 241 16.52 -9.44 -20.03
N TYR A 242 15.23 -9.26 -20.29
CA TYR A 242 14.79 -8.60 -21.51
C TYR A 242 15.43 -7.20 -21.65
N PRO A 243 15.95 -6.82 -22.82
CA PRO A 243 16.26 -5.42 -23.09
C PRO A 243 14.92 -4.69 -23.31
N TYR A 244 14.33 -4.14 -22.25
CA TYR A 244 13.05 -3.45 -22.30
C TYR A 244 13.20 -1.97 -21.99
N TRP A 245 12.25 -1.17 -22.46
CA TRP A 245 12.04 0.20 -22.02
C TRP A 245 10.83 0.27 -21.10
N ILE A 246 9.69 -0.25 -21.56
CA ILE A 246 8.43 -0.23 -20.84
C ILE A 246 7.83 -1.64 -20.91
N CYS A 247 7.28 -2.14 -19.80
CA CYS A 247 6.45 -3.34 -19.80
C CYS A 247 5.13 -3.05 -19.07
N LEU A 248 4.01 -3.06 -19.78
CA LEU A 248 2.70 -2.79 -19.19
C LEU A 248 2.26 -3.94 -18.27
N VAL A 249 1.81 -3.61 -17.05
CA VAL A 249 1.19 -4.57 -16.11
C VAL A 249 -0.34 -4.38 -16.04
N ALA A 250 -0.84 -3.22 -16.45
CA ALA A 250 -2.24 -3.01 -16.81
C ALA A 250 -2.33 -2.72 -18.31
N THR A 251 -3.24 -3.40 -19.01
CA THR A 251 -3.26 -3.40 -20.49
C THR A 251 -4.61 -2.93 -21.00
N SER A 252 -4.62 -2.21 -22.11
CA SER A 252 -5.85 -1.87 -22.82
C SER A 252 -6.51 -3.11 -23.43
N LYS A 253 -7.85 -3.09 -23.50
CA LYS A 253 -8.66 -4.16 -24.12
C LYS A 253 -8.41 -4.36 -25.62
N TYR A 254 -8.06 -3.30 -26.34
CA TYR A 254 -7.97 -3.30 -27.79
C TYR A 254 -6.58 -2.90 -28.29
N GLY A 255 -6.22 -3.37 -29.49
CA GLY A 255 -5.01 -2.97 -30.21
C GLY A 255 -4.17 -4.16 -30.66
N ALA A 256 -3.19 -3.88 -31.53
CA ALA A 256 -2.28 -4.90 -32.04
C ALA A 256 -1.23 -5.26 -30.99
N ILE A 257 -1.09 -6.56 -30.72
CA ILE A 257 0.01 -7.14 -29.96
C ILE A 257 0.61 -8.27 -30.78
N GLU A 258 1.93 -8.40 -30.73
CA GLU A 258 2.65 -9.47 -31.40
C GLU A 258 3.37 -10.33 -30.34
N PRO A 259 3.05 -11.62 -30.21
CA PRO A 259 3.75 -12.49 -29.27
C PRO A 259 5.25 -12.49 -29.52
N LYS A 260 6.04 -12.14 -28.49
CA LYS A 260 7.49 -12.27 -28.52
C LYS A 260 7.92 -13.65 -28.05
N ASP A 261 7.31 -14.12 -26.97
CA ASP A 261 7.47 -15.47 -26.42
C ASP A 261 6.25 -15.88 -25.57
N ASP A 262 6.40 -16.85 -24.67
CA ASP A 262 5.38 -17.35 -23.75
C ASP A 262 5.03 -16.38 -22.62
N LEU A 263 5.87 -15.39 -22.33
CA LEU A 263 5.70 -14.46 -21.21
C LEU A 263 5.22 -13.07 -21.66
N VAL A 264 5.82 -12.53 -22.72
CA VAL A 264 5.54 -11.15 -23.16
C VAL A 264 5.18 -11.06 -24.65
N SER A 265 4.47 -9.99 -24.98
CA SER A 265 4.19 -9.54 -26.34
C SER A 265 4.77 -8.15 -26.57
N LEU A 266 5.10 -7.84 -27.82
CA LEU A 266 5.29 -6.47 -28.27
C LEU A 266 3.93 -5.77 -28.30
N SER A 267 3.83 -4.58 -27.71
CA SER A 267 2.60 -3.81 -27.74
C SER A 267 2.68 -2.68 -28.76
N PHE A 268 1.80 -2.75 -29.76
CA PHE A 268 1.48 -1.68 -30.71
C PHE A 268 0.08 -1.12 -30.44
N GLN A 269 -0.44 -1.37 -29.24
CA GLN A 269 -1.78 -0.95 -28.85
C GLN A 269 -1.79 0.56 -28.71
N ARG A 270 -2.86 1.21 -29.17
CA ARG A 270 -3.13 2.58 -28.73
C ARG A 270 -3.58 2.49 -27.26
N VAL A 271 -2.63 2.47 -26.34
CA VAL A 271 -2.88 2.30 -24.91
C VAL A 271 -3.84 3.39 -24.44
N THR A 272 -4.74 3.04 -23.54
CA THR A 272 -5.91 3.84 -23.13
C THR A 272 -5.91 4.12 -21.63
N ASN A 273 -4.89 3.67 -20.91
CA ASN A 273 -4.70 3.91 -19.49
C ASN A 273 -3.22 3.81 -19.13
N THR A 274 -2.88 4.34 -17.96
CA THR A 274 -1.54 4.40 -17.38
C THR A 274 -1.47 3.75 -16.01
N ALA A 275 -2.47 2.92 -15.68
CA ALA A 275 -2.71 2.38 -14.34
C ALA A 275 -1.50 1.60 -13.76
N GLY A 276 -0.70 0.94 -14.61
CA GLY A 276 0.52 0.31 -14.13
C GLY A 276 1.49 -0.12 -15.23
N TYR A 277 2.78 0.20 -15.04
CA TYR A 277 3.86 -0.23 -15.93
C TYR A 277 5.22 -0.35 -15.22
N LEU A 278 6.03 -1.31 -15.67
CA LEU A 278 7.45 -1.40 -15.37
C LEU A 278 8.22 -0.49 -16.33
N LEU A 279 9.25 0.16 -15.81
CA LEU A 279 10.14 1.05 -16.56
C LEU A 279 11.59 0.74 -16.20
N SER A 280 12.42 0.49 -17.21
CA SER A 280 13.87 0.34 -17.02
C SER A 280 14.56 1.70 -17.01
N ARG A 281 15.81 1.77 -16.54
CA ARG A 281 16.66 2.97 -16.63
C ARG A 281 16.75 3.51 -18.06
N ASP A 282 17.06 2.64 -19.01
CA ASP A 282 17.09 3.01 -20.44
C ASP A 282 15.72 3.52 -20.91
N GLY A 283 14.64 2.86 -20.48
CA GLY A 283 13.28 3.28 -20.79
C GLY A 283 12.95 4.67 -20.24
N LEU A 284 13.39 4.97 -19.03
CA LEU A 284 13.21 6.28 -18.40
C LEU A 284 13.88 7.38 -19.22
N GLU A 285 15.11 7.17 -19.67
CA GLU A 285 15.85 8.14 -20.50
C GLU A 285 15.17 8.41 -21.85
N ARG A 286 14.40 7.43 -22.37
CA ARG A 286 13.61 7.60 -23.60
C ARG A 286 12.23 8.19 -23.35
N LEU A 287 11.58 7.83 -22.25
CA LEU A 287 10.19 8.20 -21.97
C LEU A 287 10.06 9.63 -21.43
N LEU A 288 10.99 10.08 -20.58
CA LEU A 288 10.89 11.41 -19.97
C LEU A 288 10.85 12.55 -21.01
N PRO A 289 11.73 12.59 -22.03
CA PRO A 289 11.65 13.62 -23.08
C PRO A 289 10.36 13.55 -23.90
N VAL A 290 9.80 12.35 -24.09
CA VAL A 290 8.51 12.16 -24.79
C VAL A 290 7.38 12.79 -23.99
N PHE A 291 7.33 12.54 -22.68
CA PHE A 291 6.34 13.14 -21.79
C PHE A 291 6.49 14.66 -21.69
N GLU A 292 7.71 15.17 -21.56
CA GLU A 292 7.96 16.61 -21.51
C GLU A 292 7.54 17.30 -22.82
N SER A 293 7.87 16.74 -23.98
CA SER A 293 7.43 17.27 -25.27
C SER A 293 5.90 17.19 -25.45
N ALA A 294 5.27 16.11 -24.97
CA ALA A 294 3.83 15.96 -24.99
C ALA A 294 3.13 17.00 -24.11
N LEU A 295 3.69 17.31 -22.92
CA LEU A 295 3.14 18.32 -22.02
C LEU A 295 3.12 19.70 -22.67
N GLU A 296 4.21 20.11 -23.32
CA GLU A 296 4.28 21.39 -24.03
C GLU A 296 3.28 21.45 -25.20
N ARG A 297 3.16 20.37 -25.97
CA ARG A 297 2.16 20.27 -27.06
C ARG A 297 0.73 20.33 -26.52
N LEU A 298 0.44 19.62 -25.44
CA LEU A 298 -0.90 19.57 -24.84
C LEU A 298 -1.32 20.96 -24.34
N LYS A 299 -0.41 21.69 -23.68
CA LYS A 299 -0.64 23.08 -23.25
C LYS A 299 -0.81 24.06 -24.42
N ALA A 300 -0.02 23.90 -25.48
CA ALA A 300 -0.04 24.84 -26.62
C ALA A 300 -1.22 24.62 -27.57
N THR A 301 -1.67 23.38 -27.75
CA THR A 301 -2.62 23.01 -28.81
C THR A 301 -3.92 22.42 -28.30
N GLY A 302 -3.96 21.93 -27.06
CA GLY A 302 -5.08 21.15 -26.54
C GLY A 302 -5.23 19.76 -27.18
N ASP A 303 -4.24 19.26 -27.93
CA ASP A 303 -4.32 17.94 -28.59
C ASP A 303 -4.20 16.77 -27.61
N SER A 304 -5.31 16.48 -26.94
CA SER A 304 -5.47 15.31 -26.06
C SER A 304 -5.35 13.98 -26.79
N SER A 305 -5.66 13.96 -28.08
CA SER A 305 -5.76 12.72 -28.86
C SER A 305 -4.40 12.02 -29.03
N THR A 306 -3.32 12.79 -29.06
CA THR A 306 -1.94 12.29 -29.19
C THR A 306 -1.04 12.62 -28.01
N ALA A 307 -1.29 13.73 -27.30
CA ALA A 307 -0.40 14.21 -26.26
C ALA A 307 -0.82 13.80 -24.83
N ALA A 308 -1.98 13.16 -24.64
CA ALA A 308 -2.32 12.55 -23.35
C ALA A 308 -1.30 11.48 -22.94
N VAL A 309 -1.14 11.27 -21.64
CA VAL A 309 -0.08 10.42 -21.07
C VAL A 309 -0.14 8.98 -21.56
N ASP A 310 -1.34 8.43 -21.73
CA ASP A 310 -1.61 7.09 -22.23
C ASP A 310 -1.42 6.96 -23.75
N ARG A 311 -1.22 8.08 -24.47
CA ARG A 311 -1.08 8.12 -25.94
C ARG A 311 0.33 8.47 -26.39
N CYS A 312 0.97 9.43 -25.74
CA CYS A 312 2.19 10.04 -26.26
C CYS A 312 3.38 9.07 -26.36
N TRP A 313 3.43 8.03 -25.52
CA TRP A 313 4.46 6.98 -25.60
C TRP A 313 4.36 6.09 -26.84
N ALA A 314 3.33 6.25 -27.69
CA ALA A 314 3.15 5.44 -28.89
C ALA A 314 4.35 5.54 -29.85
N VAL A 315 5.06 6.67 -29.81
CA VAL A 315 6.31 6.89 -30.56
C VAL A 315 7.42 5.90 -30.18
N LEU A 316 7.34 5.26 -29.00
CA LEU A 316 8.30 4.27 -28.52
C LEU A 316 7.91 2.83 -28.85
N GLN A 317 6.68 2.57 -29.29
CA GLN A 317 6.20 1.21 -29.54
C GLN A 317 6.93 0.46 -30.66
N PRO A 318 7.36 1.11 -31.77
CA PRO A 318 8.16 0.46 -32.81
C PRO A 318 9.59 0.06 -32.40
N SER A 319 9.97 0.19 -31.13
CA SER A 319 11.34 -0.02 -30.64
C SER A 319 11.76 -1.46 -30.41
N GLU A 320 10.83 -2.41 -30.50
CA GLU A 320 10.98 -3.80 -30.03
C GLU A 320 11.29 -3.95 -28.52
N LYS A 321 11.15 -2.86 -27.75
CA LYS A 321 11.41 -2.79 -26.30
C LYS A 321 10.20 -2.33 -25.49
N PHE A 322 9.04 -2.20 -26.14
CA PHE A 322 7.77 -1.87 -25.50
C PHE A 322 6.95 -3.16 -25.37
N PHE A 323 6.92 -3.69 -24.16
CA PHE A 323 6.31 -4.98 -23.86
C PHE A 323 4.98 -4.84 -23.13
N VAL A 324 4.23 -5.93 -23.16
CA VAL A 324 3.07 -6.18 -22.33
C VAL A 324 3.10 -7.65 -21.90
N PHE A 325 2.78 -7.94 -20.65
CA PHE A 325 2.63 -9.32 -20.20
C PHE A 325 1.48 -9.99 -20.94
N ARG A 326 1.67 -11.25 -21.34
CA ARG A 326 0.59 -12.03 -21.99
C ARG A 326 -0.56 -12.32 -21.04
N ARG A 327 -0.27 -12.38 -19.75
CA ARG A 327 -1.26 -12.41 -18.67
C ARG A 327 -1.47 -10.99 -18.15
N LYS A 328 -2.73 -10.58 -17.99
CA LYS A 328 -3.05 -9.29 -17.39
C LYS A 328 -2.84 -9.36 -15.88
N PHE A 329 -1.81 -8.67 -15.38
CA PHE A 329 -1.53 -8.61 -13.94
C PHE A 329 -2.62 -7.84 -13.21
N GLY A 330 -3.06 -6.74 -13.79
CA GLY A 330 -4.08 -5.89 -13.19
C GLY A 330 -4.87 -5.07 -14.20
N PHE A 331 -5.79 -4.30 -13.65
CA PHE A 331 -6.70 -3.43 -14.38
C PHE A 331 -7.05 -2.21 -13.50
N GLN A 332 -7.73 -1.23 -14.10
CA GLN A 332 -8.22 -0.06 -13.39
C GLN A 332 -9.55 -0.36 -12.69
N VAL A 333 -9.60 -0.20 -11.36
CA VAL A 333 -10.80 -0.47 -10.57
C VAL A 333 -11.96 0.40 -11.04
N SER A 334 -13.14 -0.21 -11.08
CA SER A 334 -14.38 0.53 -11.28
C SER A 334 -14.63 1.46 -10.09
N SER A 335 -14.32 2.74 -10.25
CA SER A 335 -14.49 3.73 -9.19
C SER A 335 -14.83 5.10 -9.76
N PHE A 336 -15.29 6.01 -8.91
CA PHE A 336 -15.54 7.39 -9.32
C PHE A 336 -14.22 8.08 -9.69
N SER A 337 -14.11 8.54 -10.92
CA SER A 337 -12.98 9.33 -11.43
C SER A 337 -13.16 10.80 -11.10
N ASN A 338 -12.18 11.42 -10.42
CA ASN A 338 -12.19 12.85 -10.16
C ASN A 338 -12.02 13.69 -11.43
N ILE A 339 -11.33 13.16 -12.43
CA ILE A 339 -11.12 13.84 -13.71
C ILE A 339 -12.40 13.79 -14.54
N GLU A 340 -13.01 12.61 -14.64
CA GLU A 340 -14.18 12.39 -15.51
C GLU A 340 -15.53 12.63 -14.83
N GLN A 341 -15.53 12.86 -13.51
CA GLN A 341 -16.73 13.08 -12.67
C GLN A 341 -17.82 12.01 -12.83
N ASN A 342 -17.43 10.75 -13.08
CA ASN A 342 -18.35 9.63 -13.27
C ASN A 342 -17.75 8.30 -12.76
N ILE A 343 -18.59 7.30 -12.54
CA ILE A 343 -18.16 5.92 -12.27
C ILE A 343 -17.89 5.24 -13.60
N PHE A 344 -16.63 4.94 -13.87
CA PHE A 344 -16.26 4.11 -15.01
C PHE A 344 -16.12 2.65 -14.59
N ARG A 345 -16.51 1.75 -15.49
CA ARG A 345 -16.30 0.31 -15.33
C ARG A 345 -15.37 -0.18 -16.43
N TYR A 346 -14.08 -0.22 -16.13
CA TYR A 346 -13.06 -0.79 -17.01
C TYR A 346 -13.01 -2.31 -16.81
N LEU A 347 -14.04 -3.02 -17.30
CA LEU A 347 -14.15 -4.50 -17.21
C LEU A 347 -13.33 -5.17 -18.32
N ASP A 348 -12.06 -4.76 -18.46
CA ASP A 348 -11.20 -5.07 -19.61
C ASP A 348 -10.37 -6.33 -19.45
#